data_AF-A0A9X1V793-F1
#
_entry.id   AF-A0A9X1V793-F1
#
_cell.length_a   1.000
_cell.length_b   1.000
_cell.length_c   1.000
_cell.angle_alpha   90.00
_cell.angle_beta   90.00
_cell.angle_gamma   90.00
#
_symmetry.space_group_name_H-M   'P 1'
#
loop_
_entity.id
_entity.type
_entity.pdbx_description
1 polymer ?
#
loop_
_entity_poly.entity_id
_entity_poly.type
_entity_poly.pdbx_seq_one_letter_code
_entity_poly.pdbx_strand_id
1 'polypeptide(L)' 'MSHKVKVFLIYFFSFIIIFSVFRYLLELIFPQMEHLYLMITAAVITVVLSPRLDKDQNGRYILKSIFSKKPLIK' A
#
# COMPACT_ATOMS: atom_id res chain seq x y z
N MET A 1 11.38 11.98 15.98
CA MET A 1 10.99 11.94 14.55
C MET A 1 9.67 12.69 14.36
N SER A 2 9.55 13.54 13.33
CA SER A 2 8.29 14.22 13.01
C SER A 2 7.19 13.19 12.69
N HIS A 3 5.98 13.40 13.21
CA HIS A 3 4.83 12.49 13.03
C HIS A 3 4.57 12.13 11.56
N LYS A 4 4.84 13.07 10.65
CA LYS A 4 4.75 12.90 9.19
C LYS A 4 5.68 11.79 8.67
N VAL A 5 6.92 11.74 9.18
CA VAL A 5 7.93 10.76 8.75
C VAL A 5 7.55 9.36 9.23
N LYS A 6 7.02 9.25 10.45
CA LYS A 6 6.55 7.96 11.01
C LYS A 6 5.38 7.39 10.19
N VAL A 7 4.40 8.25 9.87
CA VAL A 7 3.24 7.88 9.05
C VAL A 7 3.66 7.47 7.63
N PHE A 8 4.59 8.22 7.01
CA PHE A 8 5.13 7.89 5.71
C PHE A 8 5.87 6.55 5.70
N LEU A 9 6.71 6.29 6.70
CA LEU A 9 7.42 5.01 6.85
C LEU A 9 6.46 3.83 6.96
N ILE A 10 5.42 3.94 7.79
CA ILE A 10 4.42 2.87 7.95
C ILE A 10 3.70 2.61 6.61
N TYR A 11 3.35 3.68 5.90
CA TYR A 11 2.73 3.56 4.58
C TYR A 11 3.66 2.89 3.56
N PHE A 12 4.92 3.33 3.51
CA PHE A 12 5.92 2.80 2.58
C PHE A 12 6.22 1.32 2.85
N PHE A 13 6.38 0.92 4.11
CA PHE A 13 6.55 -0.48 4.48
C PHE A 13 5.32 -1.32 4.11
N SER A 14 4.11 -0.80 4.37
CA SER A 14 2.88 -1.49 4.00
C SER A 14 2.78 -1.67 2.47
N PHE A 15 3.13 -0.64 1.70
CA PHE A 15 3.17 -0.70 0.24
C PHE A 15 4.14 -1.78 -0.25
N ILE A 16 5.38 -1.81 0.27
CA ILE A 16 6.38 -2.80 -0.13
C ILE A 16 5.91 -4.22 0.17
N ILE A 17 5.34 -4.45 1.35
CA ILE A 17 4.86 -5.78 1.75
C ILE A 17 3.76 -6.24 0.80
N ILE A 18 2.76 -5.39 0.53
CA ILE A 18 1.67 -5.70 -0.40
C ILE A 18 2.22 -5.98 -1.79
N PHE A 19 3.12 -5.13 -2.29
CA PHE A 19 3.74 -5.30 -3.61
C PHE A 19 4.47 -6.64 -3.74
N SER A 20 5.34 -6.97 -2.79
CA SER A 20 6.11 -8.21 -2.83
C SER A 20 5.22 -9.44 -2.78
N VAL A 21 4.17 -9.43 -1.93
CA VAL A 21 3.22 -10.55 -1.84
C VAL A 21 2.46 -10.73 -3.15
N PHE A 22 1.90 -9.65 -3.73
CA PHE A 22 1.17 -9.76 -4.99
C PHE A 22 2.07 -10.11 -6.17
N ARG A 23 3.31 -9.61 -6.21
CA ARG A 23 4.28 -9.96 -7.25
C ARG A 23 4.62 -11.45 -7.22
N TYR A 24 4.83 -12.00 -6.02
CA TYR A 24 5.09 -13.43 -5.85
C TYR A 24 3.88 -14.28 -6.23
N LEU A 25 2.67 -13.91 -5.77
CA LEU A 25 1.43 -14.60 -6.13
C LEU A 25 1.18 -14.60 -7.64
N LEU A 26 1.40 -13.46 -8.32
CA LEU A 26 1.22 -13.37 -9.76
C LEU A 26 2.23 -14.22 -10.53
N GLU A 27 3.47 -14.33 -10.05
CA GLU A 27 4.47 -15.21 -10.66
C GLU A 27 4.09 -16.69 -10.54
N LEU A 28 3.54 -17.07 -9.38
CA LEU A 28 3.08 -18.42 -9.12
C LEU A 28 1.89 -18.80 -10.03
N ILE A 29 0.95 -17.87 -10.25
CA ILE A 29 -0.25 -18.12 -11.05
C ILE A 29 0.05 -18.02 -12.55
N PHE A 30 0.93 -17.11 -12.97
CA PHE A 30 1.25 -16.84 -14.36
C PHE A 30 2.76 -16.92 -14.65
N PRO A 31 3.38 -18.11 -14.56
CA PRO A 31 4.81 -18.29 -14.74
C PRO A 31 5.31 -18.04 -16.18
N GLN A 32 4.39 -17.99 -17.15
CA GLN A 32 4.68 -17.80 -18.57
C GLN A 32 4.55 -16.34 -19.04
N MET A 33 4.12 -15.43 -18.16
CA MET A 33 3.98 -14.01 -18.49
C MET A 33 5.35 -13.33 -18.47
N GLU A 34 5.59 -12.45 -19.44
CA GLU A 34 6.79 -11.60 -19.46
C GLU A 34 6.93 -10.86 -18.12
N HIS A 35 8.16 -10.84 -17.60
CA HIS A 35 8.48 -10.24 -16.31
C HIS A 35 8.01 -8.78 -16.20
N LEU A 36 8.06 -8.03 -17.30
CA LEU A 36 7.65 -6.62 -17.36
C LEU A 36 6.14 -6.46 -17.14
N TYR A 37 5.31 -7.32 -17.75
CA TYR A 37 3.86 -7.28 -17.55
C TYR A 37 3.46 -7.70 -16.14
N LEU A 38 4.14 -8.71 -15.58
CA LEU A 38 3.95 -9.11 -14.17
C LEU A 38 4.26 -7.95 -13.21
N MET A 39 5.34 -7.20 -13.48
CA MET A 39 5.76 -6.07 -12.66
C MET A 39 4.76 -4.92 -12.72
N ILE A 40 4.30 -4.56 -13.91
CA ILE A 40 3.29 -3.50 -14.10
C ILE A 40 1.98 -3.89 -13.42
N THR A 41 1.53 -5.12 -13.61
CA THR A 41 0.27 -5.61 -13.04
C THR A 41 0.33 -5.63 -11.51
N ALA A 42 1.43 -6.13 -10.93
CA ALA A 42 1.65 -6.10 -9.49
C ALA A 42 1.67 -4.67 -8.94
N ALA A 43 2.33 -3.73 -9.64
CA ALA A 43 2.40 -2.33 -9.24
C ALA A 43 1.01 -1.66 -9.26
N VAL A 44 0.23 -1.89 -10.32
CA VAL A 44 -1.14 -1.35 -10.44
C VAL A 44 -2.03 -1.87 -9.33
N ILE A 45 -2.04 -3.19 -9.09
CA ILE A 45 -2.82 -3.82 -8.01
C ILE A 45 -2.41 -3.24 -6.66
N THR A 46 -1.10 -3.11 -6.41
CA THR A 46 -0.58 -2.54 -5.16
C THR A 46 -1.03 -1.11 -4.98
N VAL A 47 -0.96 -0.25 -6.01
CA VAL A 47 -1.39 1.15 -5.91
C VAL A 47 -2.90 1.25 -5.62
N VAL A 48 -3.71 0.37 -6.23
CA VAL A 48 -5.17 0.33 -6.01
C VAL A 48 -5.50 -0.13 -4.58
N LEU A 49 -4.80 -1.14 -4.08
CA LEU A 49 -5.00 -1.70 -2.73
C LEU A 49 -4.31 -0.90 -1.62
N SER A 50 -3.33 -0.05 -1.96
CA SER A 50 -2.53 0.62 -0.96
C SER A 50 -3.35 1.70 -0.22
N PRO A 51 -3.20 1.79 1.11
CA PRO A 51 -4.00 2.68 1.94
C PRO A 51 -3.71 4.16 1.63
N ARG A 52 -4.66 4.87 1.00
CA ARG A 52 -4.45 6.29 0.69
C ARG A 52 -4.22 7.10 1.97
N LEU A 53 -3.16 7.90 1.97
CA LEU A 53 -2.87 8.88 3.01
C LEU A 53 -3.83 10.06 2.83
N ASP A 54 -4.82 10.17 3.71
CA ASP A 54 -5.75 11.29 3.72
C ASP A 54 -5.33 12.32 4.78
N LYS A 55 -5.46 13.61 4.46
CA LYS A 55 -5.28 14.68 5.43
C LYS A 55 -6.62 14.98 6.09
N ASP A 56 -6.63 14.94 7.42
CA ASP A 56 -7.74 15.45 8.21
C ASP A 56 -7.84 16.98 8.09
N GLN A 57 -9.04 17.54 8.30
CA GLN A 57 -9.35 18.97 8.22
C GLN A 57 -8.50 19.84 9.18
N ASN A 58 -7.91 19.21 10.21
CA ASN A 58 -7.00 19.85 11.17
C ASN A 58 -5.50 19.73 10.80
N GLY A 59 -5.16 19.31 9.58
CA GLY A 59 -3.77 19.22 9.10
C GLY A 59 -2.98 18.00 9.62
N ARG A 60 -3.65 17.03 10.24
CA ARG A 60 -3.06 15.75 10.68
C ARG A 60 -3.18 14.70 9.57
N TYR A 61 -2.13 13.90 9.39
CA TYR A 61 -2.14 12.81 8.40
C TYR A 61 -2.75 11.56 9.05
N ILE A 62 -3.86 11.06 8.49
CA ILE A 62 -4.54 9.87 8.99
C ILE A 62 -4.38 8.76 7.94
N LEU A 63 -3.90 7.59 8.37
CA LEU A 63 -3.97 6.39 7.53
C LEU A 63 -5.42 5.88 7.52
N LYS A 64 -6.13 6.13 6.41
CA LYS A 64 -7.43 5.52 6.16
C LYS A 64 -7.19 4.16 5.52
N SER A 65 -7.01 3.12 6.35
CA SER A 65 -6.89 1.75 5.85
C SER A 65 -8.24 1.26 5.30
N ILE A 66 -8.21 0.63 4.13
CA ILE A 66 -9.37 -0.01 3.48
C ILE A 66 -10.00 -1.09 4.39
N PHE A 67 -9.24 -1.62 5.36
CA PHE A 67 -9.68 -2.68 6.28
C PHE A 67 -10.18 -2.19 7.65
N SER A 68 -10.06 -0.91 7.99
CA SER A 68 -10.53 -0.40 9.29
C SER A 68 -11.59 0.69 9.09
N LYS A 69 -12.86 0.31 9.24
CA LYS A 69 -14.01 1.23 9.25
C LYS A 69 -14.07 2.15 10.48
N LYS A 70 -13.08 2.10 11.38
CA LYS A 70 -12.96 3.04 12.48
C LYS A 70 -11.57 3.66 12.48
N PRO A 71 -11.47 5.01 12.57
CA PRO A 71 -10.21 5.66 12.86
C PRO A 71 -9.69 5.14 14.20
N LEU A 72 -8.42 4.76 14.25
CA LEU A 72 -7.77 4.15 15.42
C LEU A 72 -7.55 5.13 16.59
N ILE A 73 -8.14 6.33 16.56
CA ILE A 73 -7.93 7.34 17.60
C ILE A 73 -9.27 8.01 17.93
N LYS A 74 -9.62 7.92 19.21
CA LYS A 74 -10.75 8.56 19.89
C LYS A 74 -10.38 9.99 20.27
#